data_AF-A0A455UG41-F1
#
_entry.id   AF-A0A455UG41-F1
#
_cell.length_a   1.000
_cell.length_b   1.000
_cell.length_c   1.000
_cell.angle_alpha   90.00
_cell.angle_beta   90.00
_cell.angle_gamma   90.00
#
_symmetry.space_group_name_H-M   'P 1'
#
loop_
_entity.id
_entity.type
_entity.pdbx_description
1 polymer ?
#
loop_
_entity_poly.entity_id
_entity_poly.type
_entity_poly.pdbx_seq_one_letter_code
_entity_poly.pdbx_strand_id
1 'polypeptide(L)'
;MVERALKNVAIDQSFMVDIAVPRDIEPEVGELADVFLYTVDDLEEVIQENRRHRQVAADQAESLIEHGVGSWQHERRIRNGGELIRDYRQHGEALRDLSRDQALERLARGEDPAKVIERLAHQLTNRLLHQPTQAIRDAASEEQHELLNAATRLLLPTKPAFETTLAPTVNRQKDDTPA
;
A
#
# COMPACT_ATOMS: atom_id res chain seq x y z
N MET A 1 -78.59 5.36 -43.52
CA MET A 1 -77.70 6.47 -43.04
C MET A 1 -77.80 6.60 -41.52
N VAL A 2 -77.40 5.57 -40.74
CA VAL A 2 -77.02 5.67 -39.30
C VAL A 2 -76.18 4.43 -38.91
N GLU A 3 -75.18 4.05 -39.71
CA GLU A 3 -74.35 2.85 -39.44
C GLU A 3 -72.84 3.16 -39.46
N ARG A 4 -72.47 4.44 -39.60
CA ARG A 4 -71.06 4.89 -39.67
C ARG A 4 -70.74 5.93 -38.59
N ALA A 5 -70.94 5.59 -37.33
CA ALA A 5 -70.61 6.50 -36.22
C ALA A 5 -69.80 5.88 -35.06
N LEU A 6 -69.39 4.61 -35.10
CA LEU A 6 -68.77 3.97 -33.93
C LEU A 6 -67.55 3.10 -34.28
N LYS A 7 -66.64 3.60 -35.11
CA LYS A 7 -65.30 3.03 -35.26
C LYS A 7 -64.29 4.15 -35.04
N ASN A 8 -63.82 4.23 -33.79
CA ASN A 8 -62.63 4.92 -33.28
C ASN A 8 -62.95 5.69 -32.00
N VAL A 9 -63.16 4.96 -30.90
CA VAL A 9 -62.74 5.47 -29.61
C VAL A 9 -61.60 4.55 -29.19
N ALA A 10 -60.37 5.01 -29.37
CA ALA A 10 -59.25 4.42 -28.67
C ALA A 10 -59.51 4.72 -27.19
N ILE A 11 -59.77 3.67 -26.40
CA ILE A 11 -59.76 3.80 -24.95
C ILE A 11 -58.29 3.98 -24.58
N ASP A 12 -57.87 5.23 -24.35
CA ASP A 12 -56.50 5.58 -24.02
C ASP A 12 -56.34 5.38 -22.51
N GLN A 13 -56.11 4.13 -22.08
CA GLN A 13 -55.92 3.81 -20.67
C GLN A 13 -54.71 4.58 -20.12
N SER A 14 -54.94 5.37 -19.08
CA SER A 14 -53.93 6.23 -18.46
C SER A 14 -53.40 5.59 -17.17
N PHE A 15 -52.08 5.45 -17.09
CA PHE A 15 -51.40 4.98 -15.89
C PHE A 15 -50.87 6.19 -15.10
N MET A 16 -51.31 6.32 -13.86
CA MET A 16 -50.93 7.40 -12.96
C MET A 16 -50.21 6.81 -11.75
N VAL A 17 -49.08 7.39 -11.39
CA VAL A 17 -48.30 6.99 -10.22
C VAL A 17 -48.15 8.20 -9.31
N ASP A 18 -48.81 8.17 -8.16
CA ASP A 18 -48.71 9.20 -7.14
C ASP A 18 -47.65 8.80 -6.11
N ILE A 19 -46.51 9.51 -6.15
CA ILE A 19 -45.38 9.30 -5.24
C ILE A 19 -45.26 10.38 -4.16
N ALA A 20 -46.23 11.29 -4.06
CA ALA A 20 -46.18 12.44 -3.15
C ALA A 20 -46.73 12.13 -1.75
N VAL A 21 -46.17 12.79 -0.73
CA VAL A 21 -46.68 12.74 0.66
C VAL A 21 -46.67 14.17 1.24
N PRO A 22 -47.84 14.81 1.46
CA PRO A 22 -49.20 14.31 1.19
C PRO A 22 -49.48 14.12 -0.30
N ARG A 23 -50.43 13.24 -0.64
CA ARG A 23 -50.80 12.85 -2.01
C ARG A 23 -51.22 14.03 -2.88
N ASP A 24 -50.79 14.00 -4.14
CA ASP A 24 -51.12 15.01 -5.16
C ASP A 24 -52.37 14.63 -5.97
N ILE A 25 -52.75 13.35 -5.99
CA ILE A 25 -53.89 12.82 -6.73
C ILE A 25 -55.02 12.42 -5.77
N GLU A 26 -56.25 12.79 -6.15
CA GLU A 26 -57.48 12.39 -5.48
C GLU A 26 -57.80 10.91 -5.80
N PRO A 27 -58.09 10.02 -4.83
CA PRO A 27 -58.27 8.59 -5.01
C PRO A 27 -59.53 8.30 -5.81
N GLU A 28 -60.49 9.23 -5.83
CA GLU A 28 -61.66 9.20 -6.70
C GLU A 28 -61.26 9.15 -8.19
N VAL A 29 -60.06 9.62 -8.55
CA VAL A 29 -59.51 9.52 -9.92
C VAL A 29 -59.27 8.06 -10.33
N GLY A 30 -58.99 7.17 -9.37
CA GLY A 30 -58.84 5.74 -9.61
C GLY A 30 -60.15 5.00 -9.89
N GLU A 31 -61.31 5.63 -9.68
CA GLU A 31 -62.63 5.03 -9.98
C GLU A 31 -63.05 5.24 -11.46
N LEU A 32 -62.31 6.07 -12.20
CA LEU A 32 -62.54 6.32 -13.62
C LEU A 32 -62.21 5.06 -14.43
N ALA A 33 -63.10 4.68 -15.34
CA ALA A 33 -63.04 3.41 -16.09
C ALA A 33 -61.73 3.20 -16.90
N ASP A 34 -61.02 4.29 -17.20
CA ASP A 34 -59.83 4.29 -18.06
C ASP A 34 -58.55 4.72 -17.31
N VAL A 35 -58.55 4.75 -15.97
CA VAL A 35 -57.40 5.18 -15.16
C VAL A 35 -56.96 4.10 -14.19
N PHE A 36 -55.65 3.83 -14.16
CA PHE A 36 -55.00 3.02 -13.13
C PHE A 36 -54.12 3.91 -12.26
N LEU A 37 -54.51 4.10 -11.00
CA LEU A 37 -53.76 4.90 -10.03
C LEU A 37 -52.97 3.97 -9.09
N TYR A 38 -51.65 4.15 -9.05
CA TYR A 38 -50.75 3.50 -8.10
C TYR A 38 -50.22 4.53 -7.11
N THR A 39 -50.24 4.19 -5.84
CA THR A 39 -49.71 5.01 -4.75
C THR A 39 -48.37 4.46 -4.26
N VAL A 40 -47.69 5.20 -3.38
CA VAL A 40 -46.50 4.71 -2.66
C VAL A 40 -46.76 3.39 -1.92
N ASP A 41 -47.98 3.22 -1.38
CA ASP A 41 -48.36 2.02 -0.64
C ASP A 41 -48.46 0.79 -1.57
N ASP A 42 -48.91 0.97 -2.81
CA ASP A 42 -49.00 -0.11 -3.82
C ASP A 42 -47.63 -0.57 -4.34
N LEU A 43 -46.57 0.20 -4.07
CA LEU A 43 -45.20 -0.08 -4.50
C LEU A 43 -44.37 -0.74 -3.40
N GLU A 44 -44.95 -1.04 -2.24
CA GLU A 44 -44.21 -1.51 -1.06
C GLU A 44 -43.44 -2.81 -1.32
N GLU A 45 -44.05 -3.79 -2.00
CA GLU A 45 -43.40 -5.07 -2.36
C GLU A 45 -42.17 -4.86 -3.27
N VAL A 46 -42.31 -4.00 -4.29
CA VAL A 46 -41.23 -3.63 -5.22
C VAL A 46 -40.12 -2.88 -4.49
N ILE A 47 -40.45 -2.01 -3.53
CA ILE A 47 -39.49 -1.28 -2.72
C ILE A 47 -38.71 -2.24 -1.80
N GLN A 48 -39.38 -3.22 -1.19
CA GLN A 48 -38.73 -4.22 -0.33
C GLN A 48 -37.76 -5.11 -1.13
N GLU A 49 -38.18 -5.56 -2.31
CA GLU A 49 -37.32 -6.33 -3.22
C GLU A 49 -36.10 -5.49 -3.64
N ASN A 50 -36.31 -4.24 -4.07
CA ASN A 50 -35.22 -3.33 -4.41
C ASN A 50 -34.27 -3.06 -3.24
N ARG A 51 -34.78 -2.92 -2.01
CA ARG A 51 -33.96 -2.79 -0.80
C ARG A 51 -33.08 -4.01 -0.60
N ARG A 52 -33.63 -5.22 -0.75
CA ARG A 52 -32.86 -6.46 -0.63
C ARG A 52 -31.77 -6.56 -1.70
N HIS A 53 -32.07 -6.19 -2.95
CA HIS A 53 -31.07 -6.13 -4.02
C HIS A 53 -29.98 -5.11 -3.72
N ARG A 54 -30.33 -3.93 -3.21
CA ARG A 54 -29.36 -2.91 -2.80
C ARG A 54 -28.49 -3.38 -1.64
N GLN A 55 -29.05 -4.12 -0.68
CA GLN A 55 -28.26 -4.69 0.42
C GLN A 55 -27.24 -5.69 -0.10
N VAL A 56 -27.65 -6.62 -0.95
CA VAL A 56 -26.73 -7.61 -1.56
C VAL A 56 -25.63 -6.91 -2.36
N ALA A 57 -25.98 -5.87 -3.13
CA ALA A 57 -25.00 -5.09 -3.87
C ALA A 57 -24.04 -4.31 -2.95
N ALA A 58 -24.54 -3.78 -1.82
CA ALA A 58 -23.72 -3.11 -0.82
C ALA A 58 -22.74 -4.09 -0.16
N ASP A 59 -23.20 -5.28 0.22
CA ASP A 59 -22.34 -6.32 0.82
C ASP A 59 -21.23 -6.76 -0.17
N GLN A 60 -21.57 -6.88 -1.45
CA GLN A 60 -20.59 -7.16 -2.51
C GLN A 60 -19.58 -6.03 -2.68
N ALA A 61 -20.04 -4.78 -2.67
CA ALA A 61 -19.18 -3.62 -2.77
C ALA A 61 -18.23 -3.51 -1.56
N GLU A 62 -18.73 -3.77 -0.35
CA GLU A 62 -17.94 -3.80 0.87
C GLU A 62 -16.84 -4.86 0.79
N SER A 63 -17.19 -6.07 0.35
CA SER A 63 -16.19 -7.13 0.12
C SER A 63 -15.13 -6.70 -0.90
N LEU A 64 -15.50 -6.08 -2.02
CA LEU A 64 -14.54 -5.58 -3.01
C LEU A 64 -13.61 -4.51 -2.41
N ILE A 65 -14.15 -3.61 -1.60
CA ILE A 65 -13.37 -2.57 -0.92
C ILE A 65 -12.38 -3.21 0.06
N GLU A 66 -12.80 -4.16 0.88
CA GLU A 66 -11.93 -4.85 1.83
C GLU A 66 -10.75 -5.54 1.13
N HIS A 67 -11.03 -6.27 0.03
CA HIS A 67 -9.99 -6.89 -0.77
C HIS A 67 -9.04 -5.85 -1.39
N GLY A 68 -9.60 -4.79 -1.97
CA GLY A 68 -8.81 -3.71 -2.58
C GLY A 68 -7.91 -2.99 -1.58
N VAL A 69 -8.41 -2.71 -0.37
CA VAL A 69 -7.63 -2.12 0.73
C VAL A 69 -6.49 -3.06 1.15
N GLY A 70 -6.76 -4.37 1.27
CA GLY A 70 -5.74 -5.37 1.60
C GLY A 70 -4.60 -5.40 0.58
N SER A 71 -4.93 -5.45 -0.72
CA SER A 71 -3.94 -5.42 -1.81
C SER A 71 -3.15 -4.12 -1.82
N TRP A 72 -3.81 -2.96 -1.68
CA TRP A 72 -3.15 -1.66 -1.65
C TRP A 72 -2.18 -1.53 -0.46
N GLN A 73 -2.57 -1.98 0.72
CA GLN A 73 -1.69 -1.99 1.90
C GLN A 73 -0.46 -2.86 1.68
N HIS A 74 -0.62 -4.03 1.03
CA HIS A 74 0.49 -4.90 0.70
C HIS A 74 1.48 -4.24 -0.26
N GLU A 75 1.01 -3.65 -1.35
CA GLU A 75 1.87 -2.91 -2.29
C GLU A 75 2.57 -1.71 -1.63
N ARG A 76 1.85 -0.98 -0.77
CA ARG A 76 2.42 0.15 -0.03
C ARG A 76 3.56 -0.29 0.89
N ARG A 77 3.41 -1.43 1.59
CA ARG A 77 4.50 -2.00 2.41
C ARG A 77 5.74 -2.33 1.57
N ILE A 78 5.57 -2.89 0.38
CA ILE A 78 6.68 -3.19 -0.53
C ILE A 78 7.38 -1.90 -0.99
N ARG A 79 6.62 -0.88 -1.41
CA ARG A 79 7.16 0.42 -1.83
C ARG A 79 7.93 1.12 -0.71
N ASN A 80 7.37 1.16 0.50
CA ASN A 80 8.02 1.77 1.67
C ASN A 80 9.34 1.07 2.02
N GLY A 81 9.41 -0.26 1.88
CA GLY A 81 10.65 -1.00 2.09
C GLY A 81 11.75 -0.59 1.10
N GLY A 82 11.39 -0.40 -0.18
CA GLY A 82 12.34 0.03 -1.21
C GLY A 82 12.89 1.45 -0.99
N GLU A 83 12.06 2.39 -0.55
CA GLU A 83 12.50 3.75 -0.21
C GLU A 83 13.45 3.76 0.99
N LEU A 84 13.11 3.06 2.07
CA LEU A 84 13.96 2.95 3.25
C LEU A 84 15.34 2.35 2.91
N ILE A 85 15.38 1.31 2.07
CA ILE A 85 16.64 0.72 1.61
C ILE A 85 17.47 1.73 0.83
N ARG A 86 16.84 2.51 -0.07
CA ARG A 86 17.53 3.52 -0.86
C ARG A 86 18.14 4.60 0.02
N ASP A 87 17.35 5.15 0.93
CA ASP A 87 17.76 6.23 1.82
C ASP A 87 18.90 5.78 2.76
N TYR A 88 18.79 4.56 3.30
CA TYR A 88 19.84 3.97 4.15
C TYR A 88 21.17 3.79 3.39
N ARG A 89 21.12 3.32 2.13
CA ARG A 89 22.32 3.20 1.30
C ARG A 89 22.94 4.56 0.98
N GLN A 90 22.13 5.53 0.58
CA GLN A 90 22.59 6.90 0.30
C GLN A 90 23.26 7.53 1.53
N HIS A 91 22.70 7.32 2.72
CA HIS A 91 23.31 7.77 3.96
C HIS A 91 24.70 7.16 4.19
N GLY A 92 24.84 5.84 4.01
CA GLY A 92 26.13 5.15 4.14
C GLY A 92 27.17 5.63 3.11
N GLU A 93 26.76 5.84 1.87
CA GLU A 93 27.61 6.38 0.80
C GLU A 93 28.09 7.81 1.11
N ALA A 94 27.21 8.67 1.62
CA ALA A 94 27.58 10.03 2.03
C ALA A 94 28.63 10.02 3.16
N LEU A 95 28.49 9.13 4.15
CA LEU A 95 29.49 8.97 5.21
C LEU A 95 30.83 8.45 4.67
N ARG A 96 30.80 7.50 3.74
CA ARG A 96 32.00 7.00 3.04
C ARG A 96 32.71 8.14 2.32
N ASP A 97 32.00 8.90 1.50
CA ASP A 97 32.58 9.94 0.64
C ASP A 97 33.19 11.07 1.49
N LEU A 98 32.49 11.51 2.54
CA LEU A 98 33.03 12.46 3.51
C LEU A 98 34.35 11.96 4.14
N SER A 99 34.39 10.69 4.54
CA SER A 99 35.56 10.11 5.20
C SER A 99 36.73 9.95 4.21
N ARG A 100 36.42 9.52 2.98
CA ARG A 100 37.37 9.40 1.87
C ARG A 100 37.99 10.74 1.52
N ASP A 101 37.20 11.79 1.36
CA ASP A 101 37.71 13.10 0.93
C ASP A 101 38.64 13.70 2.00
N GLN A 102 38.27 13.55 3.28
CA GLN A 102 39.16 13.89 4.40
C GLN A 102 40.48 13.10 4.38
N ALA A 103 40.45 11.82 4.01
CA ALA A 103 41.66 11.02 3.87
C ALA A 103 42.52 11.48 2.68
N LEU A 104 41.91 11.79 1.53
CA LEU A 104 42.60 12.29 0.35
C LEU A 104 43.31 13.63 0.62
N GLU A 105 42.66 14.56 1.33
CA GLU A 105 43.29 15.82 1.74
C GLU A 105 44.51 15.61 2.65
N ARG A 106 44.49 14.59 3.51
CA ARG A 106 45.62 14.25 4.39
C ARG A 106 46.78 13.64 3.60
N LEU A 107 46.48 12.76 2.65
CA LEU A 107 47.47 12.22 1.72
C LEU A 107 48.11 13.32 0.86
N ALA A 108 47.30 14.27 0.36
CA ALA A 108 47.80 15.40 -0.43
C ALA A 108 48.76 16.30 0.38
N ARG A 109 48.61 16.35 1.70
CA ARG A 109 49.53 17.04 2.62
C ARG A 109 50.80 16.25 2.96
N GLY A 110 50.98 15.06 2.40
CA GLY A 110 52.16 14.21 2.63
C GLY A 110 52.14 13.43 3.94
N GLU A 111 50.98 13.26 4.57
CA GLU A 111 50.87 12.37 5.73
C GLU A 111 51.13 10.90 5.37
N ASP A 112 51.64 10.15 6.35
CA ASP A 112 51.90 8.71 6.21
C ASP A 112 50.62 7.94 5.79
N PRO A 113 50.62 7.30 4.60
CA PRO A 113 49.45 6.60 4.07
C PRO A 113 48.89 5.53 5.00
N ALA A 114 49.75 4.80 5.73
CA ALA A 114 49.30 3.75 6.65
C ALA A 114 48.42 4.33 7.77
N LYS A 115 48.87 5.44 8.38
CA LYS A 115 48.12 6.16 9.42
C LYS A 115 46.85 6.80 8.90
N VAL A 116 46.84 7.27 7.65
CA VAL A 116 45.63 7.84 7.04
C VAL A 116 44.58 6.77 6.81
N ILE A 117 44.96 5.59 6.30
CA ILE A 117 44.03 4.47 6.09
C ILE A 117 43.48 3.95 7.42
N GLU A 118 44.33 3.77 8.42
CA GLU A 118 43.90 3.33 9.76
C GLU A 118 42.86 4.31 10.35
N ARG A 119 43.13 5.62 10.22
CA ARG A 119 42.20 6.65 10.66
C ARG A 119 40.90 6.65 9.88
N LEU A 120 40.95 6.51 8.56
CA LEU A 120 39.77 6.42 7.71
C LEU A 120 38.87 5.26 8.15
N ALA A 121 39.46 4.07 8.33
CA ALA A 121 38.74 2.88 8.75
C ALA A 121 38.07 3.07 10.12
N HIS A 122 38.80 3.64 11.09
CA HIS A 122 38.27 3.90 12.41
C HIS A 122 37.14 4.95 12.39
N GLN A 123 37.34 6.06 11.68
CA GLN A 123 36.35 7.14 11.60
C GLN A 123 35.08 6.70 10.87
N LEU A 124 35.21 6.00 9.75
CA LEU A 124 34.06 5.49 9.01
C LEU A 124 33.26 4.49 9.84
N THR A 125 33.94 3.55 10.50
CA THR A 125 33.31 2.58 11.39
C THR A 125 32.54 3.28 12.50
N ASN A 126 33.15 4.25 13.20
CA ASN A 126 32.49 4.99 14.27
C ASN A 126 31.28 5.77 13.76
N ARG A 127 31.39 6.43 12.60
CA ARG A 127 30.27 7.17 11.99
C ARG A 127 29.09 6.26 11.66
N LEU A 128 29.35 5.09 11.08
CA LEU A 128 28.30 4.11 10.73
C LEU A 128 27.64 3.51 11.98
N LEU A 129 28.41 3.26 13.05
CA LEU A 129 27.89 2.63 14.27
C LEU A 129 27.24 3.60 15.25
N HIS A 130 27.54 4.89 15.17
CA HIS A 130 27.09 5.88 16.16
C HIS A 130 25.56 5.94 16.29
N GLN A 131 24.85 6.18 15.18
CA GLN A 131 23.39 6.35 15.18
C GLN A 131 22.66 5.06 15.62
N PRO A 132 22.95 3.86 15.06
CA PRO A 132 22.35 2.62 15.55
C PRO A 132 22.61 2.35 17.04
N THR A 133 23.82 2.64 17.52
CA THR A 133 24.18 2.44 18.94
C THR A 133 23.39 3.36 19.87
N GLN A 134 23.18 4.62 19.46
CA GLN A 134 22.32 5.56 20.20
C GLN A 134 20.87 5.09 20.19
N ALA A 135 20.32 4.78 19.02
CA ALA A 135 18.93 4.32 18.89
C ALA A 135 18.63 3.08 19.75
N ILE A 136 19.56 2.12 19.82
CA ILE A 136 19.42 0.95 20.70
C ILE A 136 19.42 1.35 22.19
N ARG A 137 20.28 2.28 22.58
CA ARG A 137 20.37 2.74 23.98
C ARG A 137 19.09 3.44 24.40
N ASP A 138 18.55 4.30 23.54
CA ASP A 138 17.32 5.04 23.80
C ASP A 138 16.13 4.07 23.85
N ALA A 139 16.04 3.14 22.90
CA ALA A 139 15.03 2.09 22.89
C ALA A 139 15.05 1.21 24.15
N ALA A 140 16.23 0.91 24.69
CA ALA A 140 16.37 0.17 25.95
C ALA A 140 15.92 1.00 27.16
N SER A 141 16.14 2.32 27.15
CA SER A 141 15.68 3.21 28.23
C SER A 141 14.17 3.42 28.21
N GLU A 142 13.55 3.37 27.04
CA GLU A 142 12.12 3.59 26.83
C GLU A 142 11.30 2.29 26.75
N GLU A 143 11.92 1.15 27.06
CA GLU A 143 11.28 -0.19 27.03
C GLU A 143 10.63 -0.53 25.67
N GLN A 144 11.25 -0.09 24.56
CA GLN A 144 10.76 -0.35 23.20
C GLN A 144 11.19 -1.74 22.69
N HIS A 145 10.56 -2.78 23.23
CA HIS A 145 10.90 -4.19 22.97
C HIS A 145 10.86 -4.57 21.47
N GLU A 146 9.90 -4.05 20.70
CA GLU A 146 9.79 -4.32 19.26
C GLU A 146 11.00 -3.81 18.47
N LEU A 147 11.48 -2.61 18.80
CA LEU A 147 12.64 -2.01 18.13
C LEU A 147 13.92 -2.78 18.47
N LEU A 148 14.09 -3.21 19.72
CA LEU A 148 15.22 -4.03 20.16
C LEU A 148 15.26 -5.40 19.47
N ASN A 149 14.11 -6.05 19.32
CA ASN A 149 13.98 -7.31 18.59
C ASN A 149 14.31 -7.14 17.10
N ALA A 150 13.82 -6.06 16.48
CA ALA A 150 14.13 -5.74 15.08
C ALA A 150 15.63 -5.42 14.88
N ALA A 151 16.24 -4.67 15.79
CA ALA A 151 17.66 -4.30 15.73
C ALA A 151 18.57 -5.53 15.74
N THR A 152 18.24 -6.54 16.57
CA THR A 152 18.99 -7.81 16.61
C THR A 152 18.99 -8.48 15.24
N ARG A 153 17.85 -8.53 14.55
CA ARG A 153 17.73 -9.14 13.21
C ARG A 153 18.41 -8.32 12.12
N LEU A 154 18.36 -7.00 12.21
CA LEU A 154 18.89 -6.09 11.19
C LEU A 154 20.42 -5.93 11.27
N LEU A 155 20.97 -5.85 12.48
CA LEU A 155 22.38 -5.51 12.71
C LEU A 155 23.27 -6.73 12.96
N LEU A 156 22.70 -7.83 13.47
CA LEU A 156 23.42 -9.07 13.77
C LEU A 156 22.84 -10.25 12.97
N PRO A 157 22.95 -10.25 11.64
CA PRO A 157 22.50 -11.38 10.83
C PRO A 157 23.31 -12.64 11.15
N THR A 158 22.65 -13.80 11.14
CA THR A 158 23.25 -15.12 11.43
C THR A 158 24.36 -15.54 10.47
N LYS A 159 24.52 -14.85 9.32
CA LYS A 159 25.64 -15.01 8.41
C LYS A 159 26.29 -13.64 8.16
N PRO A 160 27.57 -13.43 8.50
CA PRO A 160 28.23 -12.16 8.28
C PRO A 160 28.38 -11.89 6.77
N ALA A 161 28.10 -10.65 6.35
CA ALA A 161 28.16 -10.24 4.94
C ALA A 161 29.56 -10.43 4.30
N PHE A 162 30.61 -10.48 5.12
CA PHE A 162 32.01 -10.54 4.66
C PHE A 162 32.49 -11.96 4.28
N GLU A 163 31.77 -13.02 4.62
CA GLU A 163 32.19 -14.40 4.29
C GLU A 163 31.94 -14.81 2.83
N THR A 164 31.22 -14.01 2.05
CA THR A 164 30.77 -14.43 0.70
C THR A 164 31.83 -14.20 -0.40
N THR A 165 32.95 -13.52 -0.15
CA THR A 165 33.89 -13.10 -1.23
C THR A 165 35.30 -13.73 -1.18
N LEU A 166 35.68 -14.49 -0.15
CA LEU A 166 36.98 -15.16 -0.13
C LEU A 166 36.90 -16.52 -0.83
N ALA A 167 36.88 -16.51 -2.16
CA ALA A 167 37.19 -17.71 -2.93
C ALA A 167 38.65 -18.12 -2.63
N PRO A 168 38.94 -19.42 -2.40
CA PRO A 168 40.29 -19.85 -2.10
C PRO A 168 41.17 -19.61 -3.33
N THR A 169 42.26 -18.88 -3.13
CA THR A 169 43.37 -18.81 -4.08
C THR A 169 43.84 -20.25 -4.31
N VAL A 170 43.50 -20.83 -5.46
CA VAL A 170 44.02 -22.12 -5.90
C VAL A 170 45.53 -21.95 -6.01
N ASN A 171 46.24 -22.39 -4.99
CA ASN A 171 47.68 -22.51 -4.98
C ASN A 171 48.02 -23.54 -6.06
N ARG A 172 48.43 -23.09 -7.25
CA ARG A 172 49.01 -23.99 -8.25
C ARG A 172 50.29 -24.55 -7.64
N GLN A 173 50.20 -25.75 -7.08
CA GLN A 173 51.34 -26.59 -6.82
C GLN A 173 52.14 -26.68 -8.12
N LYS A 174 53.42 -26.28 -8.01
CA LYS A 174 54.45 -26.68 -8.96
C LYS A 174 54.50 -28.20 -8.92
N ASP A 175 53.98 -28.84 -9.96
CA ASP A 175 54.43 -30.18 -10.30
C ASP A 175 55.86 -30.02 -10.85
N ASP A 176 56.80 -30.37 -9.99
CA ASP A 176 58.14 -30.74 -10.39
C ASP A 176 58.05 -32.01 -11.24
N THR A 177 58.56 -31.96 -12.46
CA THR A 177 59.10 -33.16 -13.13
C THR A 177 60.32 -32.76 -13.94
N PRO A 178 61.52 -33.17 -13.49
CA PRO A 178 62.62 -33.44 -14.40
C PRO A 178 63.11 -34.88 -14.19
N ALA A 179 62.89 -35.74 -15.19
CA ALA A 179 63.76 -36.83 -15.65
C ALA A 179 62.99 -37.68 -16.66
#